data_AF-A0A8S3ITD7-F1
#
_entry.id   AF-A0A8S3ITD7-F1
#
_cell.length_a   1.000
_cell.length_b   1.000
_cell.length_c   1.000
_cell.angle_alpha   90.00
_cell.angle_beta   90.00
_cell.angle_gamma   90.00
#
_symmetry.space_group_name_H-M   'P 1'
#
loop_
_entity.id
_entity.type
_entity.pdbx_description
1 polymer ?
#
loop_
_entity_poly.entity_id
_entity_poly.type
_entity_poly.pdbx_seq_one_letter_code
_entity_poly.pdbx_strand_id
1 'polypeptide(L)' 'MAGIQSNFDFLSSYCEPTFNIEKYQSKQTGMKLYHINVPLPLIKLEICVQTKPYDDTGCAHTL' A
#
# COMPACT_ATOMS: atom_id res chain seq x y z
N MET A 1 -0.28 28.17 -6.77
CA MET A 1 -0.67 26.91 -6.10
C MET A 1 0.61 26.20 -5.69
N ALA A 2 1.00 26.28 -4.41
CA ALA A 2 2.08 25.46 -3.89
C ALA A 2 1.60 24.00 -3.95
N GLY A 3 1.97 23.30 -5.02
CA GLY A 3 1.60 21.91 -5.22
C GLY A 3 2.12 21.11 -4.04
N ILE A 4 1.21 20.50 -3.29
CA ILE A 4 1.55 19.52 -2.27
C ILE A 4 2.29 18.42 -3.04
N GLN A 5 3.63 18.44 -2.98
CA GLN A 5 4.44 17.36 -3.50
C GLN A 5 4.01 16.13 -2.71
N SER A 6 3.25 15.24 -3.35
CA SER A 6 3.01 13.93 -2.79
C SER A 6 4.37 13.29 -2.54
N ASN A 7 4.58 12.80 -1.32
CA ASN A 7 5.77 12.02 -0.94
C ASN A 7 5.84 10.67 -1.67
N PHE A 8 4.87 10.40 -2.55
CA PHE A 8 4.73 9.19 -3.32
C PHE A 8 4.76 9.49 -4.82
N ASP A 9 5.53 8.70 -5.56
CA ASP A 9 5.51 8.65 -7.02
C ASP A 9 4.49 7.61 -7.50
N PHE A 10 3.72 7.97 -8.52
CA PHE A 10 2.85 7.02 -9.21
C PHE A 10 3.69 6.03 -10.02
N LEU A 11 3.36 4.74 -9.95
CA LEU A 11 4.03 3.68 -10.70
C LEU A 11 3.17 3.11 -11.82
N SER A 12 1.94 2.69 -11.50
CA SER A 12 1.07 1.99 -12.43
C SER A 12 -0.37 1.98 -11.93
N SER A 13 -1.32 1.81 -12.85
CA SER A 13 -2.72 1.52 -12.51
C SER A 13 -3.19 0.22 -13.17
N TYR A 14 -4.14 -0.43 -12.52
CA TYR A 14 -4.87 -1.58 -13.05
C TYR A 14 -6.36 -1.35 -12.85
N CYS A 15 -7.09 -1.26 -13.96
CA CYS A 15 -8.51 -0.93 -13.97
C CYS A 15 -9.35 -2.13 -14.37
N GLU A 16 -10.32 -2.47 -13.54
CA GLU A 16 -11.40 -3.42 -13.80
C GLU A 16 -12.75 -2.70 -13.69
N PRO A 17 -13.84 -3.25 -14.25
CA PRO A 17 -15.17 -2.62 -14.18
C PRO A 17 -15.65 -2.34 -12.75
N THR A 18 -15.19 -3.13 -11.78
CA THR A 18 -15.65 -3.09 -10.38
C THR A 18 -14.62 -2.51 -9.41
N PHE A 19 -13.38 -2.26 -9.84
CA PHE A 19 -12.35 -1.66 -9.01
C PHE A 19 -11.20 -1.08 -9.83
N ASN A 20 -10.51 -0.09 -9.27
CA ASN A 20 -9.25 0.44 -9.82
C ASN A 20 -8.17 0.35 -8.74
N ILE A 21 -7.01 -0.20 -9.08
CA ILE A 21 -5.85 -0.26 -8.20
C ILE A 21 -4.78 0.69 -8.75
N GLU A 22 -4.46 1.70 -7.96
CA GLU A 22 -3.34 2.59 -8.23
C GLU A 22 -2.16 2.20 -7.33
N LYS A 23 -0.99 2.09 -7.93
CA LYS A 23 0.24 1.75 -7.24
C LYS A 23 1.14 2.97 -7.17
N TYR A 24 1.61 3.25 -5.97
CA TYR A 24 2.54 4.33 -5.70
C TYR A 24 3.76 3.83 -4.93
N GLN A 25 4.85 4.60 -4.95
CA GLN A 25 6.06 4.33 -4.19
C GLN A 25 6.53 5.58 -3.43
N SER A 26 6.80 5.44 -2.15
CA SER A 26 7.38 6.50 -1.32
C SER A 26 8.77 6.88 -1.84
N LYS A 27 8.99 8.17 -2.04
CA LYS A 27 10.28 8.76 -2.44
C LYS A 27 11.38 8.54 -1.40
N GLN A 28 11.01 8.47 -0.12
CA GLN A 28 11.95 8.40 0.99
C GLN A 28 12.28 6.96 1.38
N THR A 29 11.27 6.09 1.43
CA THR A 29 11.41 4.75 2.02
C THR A 29 11.31 3.62 0.99
N GLY A 30 10.88 3.92 -0.24
CA GLY A 30 10.56 2.90 -1.24
C GLY A 30 9.32 2.05 -0.91
N MET A 31 8.60 2.37 0.17
CA MET A 31 7.35 1.71 0.55
C MET A 31 6.33 1.79 -0.60
N LYS A 32 5.70 0.65 -0.91
CA LYS A 32 4.65 0.57 -1.92
C LYS A 32 3.30 0.83 -1.29
N LEU A 33 2.53 1.75 -1.86
CA LEU A 33 1.14 2.02 -1.51
C LEU A 33 0.25 1.51 -2.63
N TYR A 34 -0.77 0.74 -2.29
CA TYR A 34 -1.82 0.30 -3.21
C TYR A 34 -3.12 0.97 -2.80
N HIS A 35 -3.60 1.88 -3.62
CA HIS A 35 -4.87 2.57 -3.42
C HIS A 35 -5.94 1.87 -4.26
N ILE A 36 -6.84 1.17 -3.58
CA ILE A 36 -7.91 0.39 -4.21
C ILE A 36 -9.21 1.19 -4.14
N ASN A 37 -9.63 1.71 -5.29
CA ASN A 37 -10.88 2.42 -5.45
C ASN A 37 -11.98 1.40 -5.80
N VAL A 38 -12.97 1.25 -4.94
CA VAL A 38 -14.18 0.44 -5.18
C VAL A 38 -15.41 1.35 -5.21
N PRO A 39 -16.46 1.04 -5.99
CA PRO A 39 -17.68 1.84 -6.08
C PRO A 39 -18.60 1.71 -4.84
N LEU A 40 -18.07 1.24 -3.72
CA LEU A 40 -18.76 1.03 -2.46
C LEU A 40 -18.15 1.95 -1.40
N PRO A 41 -18.91 2.40 -0.38
CA PRO A 41 -18.42 3.31 0.68
C PRO A 41 -17.47 2.63 1.69
N LEU A 42 -16.79 1.56 1.28
CA LEU A 42 -15.86 0.81 2.11
C LEU A 42 -14.53 1.56 2.21
N ILE A 43 -14.19 1.99 3.43
CA ILE A 43 -12.87 2.53 3.75
C ILE A 43 -12.17 1.49 4.62
N LYS A 44 -11.10 0.89 4.08
CA LYS A 44 -10.22 -0.05 4.80
C LYS A 44 -8.78 0.39 4.62
N LEU A 45 -8.03 0.45 5.73
CA LEU A 45 -6.59 0.64 5.73
C LEU A 45 -5.93 -0.66 6.21
N GLU A 46 -4.98 -1.16 5.45
CA GLU A 46 -4.19 -2.34 5.81
C GLU A 46 -2.71 -2.03 5.60
N ILE A 47 -1.87 -2.42 6.57
CA ILE A 47 -0.42 -2.30 6.49
C ILE A 47 0.14 -3.70 6.53
N CYS A 48 0.75 -4.13 5.43
CA CYS A 48 1.38 -5.44 5.34
C CYS A 48 2.89 -5.31 5.49
N VAL A 49 3.45 -6.02 6.46
CA VAL A 49 4.90 -6.13 6.66
C VAL A 49 5.33 -7.54 6.28
N GLN A 50 6.34 -7.65 5.42
CA GLN A 50 6.92 -8.95 5.09
C GLN A 50 7.77 -9.43 6.26
N THR A 51 7.32 -10.46 6.96
CA THR A 51 8.08 -11.14 8.01
C THR A 51 8.63 -12.46 7.47
N LYS A 52 9.88 -12.78 7.82
CA LYS A 52 10.50 -14.07 7.52
C LYS A 52 10.92 -14.70 8.84
N PRO A 53 10.17 -15.66 9.39
CA PRO A 53 10.58 -16.36 10.59
C PRO A 53 11.86 -17.17 10.29
N TYR A 54 12.83 -17.08 11.18
CA TYR A 54 14.08 -17.83 11.11
C TYR A 54 14.10 -19.02 12.08
N ASP A 55 13.14 -19.06 13.00
CA ASP A 55 12.93 -20.09 14.00
C ASP A 55 11.43 -20.16 14.40
N ASP A 56 11.11 -21.14 15.24
CA ASP A 56 9.74 -21.41 15.71
C ASP A 56 9.38 -20.62 16.98
N THR A 57 10.13 -19.57 17.30
CA THR A 57 9.89 -18.75 18.51
C THR A 57 8.58 -17.97 18.44
N GLY A 58 8.00 -17.84 17.26
CA GLY A 58 6.80 -17.04 17.05
C GLY A 58 7.07 -15.53 17.05
N CYS A 59 8.32 -15.08 16.87
CA CYS A 59 8.68 -13.64 16.89
C CYS A 59 7.73 -12.74 16.08
N ALA A 60 7.35 -13.16 14.87
CA ALA A 60 6.46 -12.37 14.01
C ALA A 60 5.01 -12.27 14.52
N HIS A 61 4.58 -13.21 15.37
CA HIS A 61 3.27 -13.17 16.03
C HIS A 61 3.31 -12.37 17.33
N THR A 62 4.46 -12.35 18.02
CA THR A 62 4.64 -11.59 19.26
C THR A 62 4.73 -10.08 19.02
N LEU A 63 5.31 -9.66 17.88
CA LEU A 63 5.36 -8.27 17.42
C LEU A 63 3.98 -7.77 16.99
#